data_AF-A0A2D7RY85-F1
#
_entry.id   AF-A0A2D7RY85-F1
#
_cell.length_a   1.000
_cell.length_b   1.000
_cell.length_c   1.000
_cell.angle_alpha   90.00
_cell.angle_beta   90.00
_cell.angle_gamma   90.00
#
_symmetry.space_group_name_H-M   'P 1'
#
loop_
_entity.id
_entity.type
_entity.pdbx_description
1 polymer ?
#
loop_
_entity_poly.entity_id
_entity_poly.type
_entity_poly.pdbx_seq_one_letter_code
_entity_poly.pdbx_strand_id
1 'polypeptide(L)'
;MTAAAFDADRAYRLHEQVALRPEPFGALAYHYGNRRLNFLRAKELVTLVESLADHDSVQAAFDAAQIDPRRWPSFERALASLAASDFLVPEGRDAHEGAAA
;
A
#
# COMPACT_ATOMS: atom_id res chain seq x y z
N MET A 1 -4.70 1.17 20.01
CA MET A 1 -4.00 0.11 19.26
C MET A 1 -2.90 0.78 18.47
N THR A 2 -1.65 0.53 18.80
CA THR A 2 -0.49 1.08 18.07
C THR A 2 -0.42 0.40 16.71
N ALA A 3 -0.62 1.15 15.63
CA ALA A 3 -0.29 0.67 14.29
C ALA A 3 1.15 0.14 14.34
N ALA A 4 1.35 -1.12 13.95
CA ALA A 4 2.68 -1.66 13.80
C ALA A 4 3.47 -0.73 12.87
N ALA A 5 4.71 -0.42 13.25
CA ALA A 5 5.58 0.39 12.41
C ALA A 5 5.65 -0.22 11.00
N PHE A 6 5.65 0.63 9.98
CA PHE A 6 5.81 0.21 8.60
C PHE A 6 7.13 -0.56 8.43
N ASP A 7 7.07 -1.72 7.79
CA ASP A 7 8.18 -2.67 7.63
C ASP A 7 8.31 -3.07 6.16
N ALA A 8 9.32 -2.55 5.46
CA ALA A 8 9.46 -2.75 4.02
C ALA A 8 9.74 -4.23 3.62
N ASP A 9 10.17 -5.06 4.58
CA ASP A 9 10.41 -6.49 4.38
C ASP A 9 9.11 -7.33 4.45
N ARG A 10 7.95 -6.70 4.69
CA ARG A 10 6.64 -7.37 4.73
C ARG A 10 5.77 -7.05 3.52
N ALA A 11 4.89 -7.98 3.17
CA ALA A 11 3.80 -7.76 2.24
C ALA A 11 2.75 -6.79 2.83
N TYR A 12 2.20 -5.93 1.97
CA TYR A 12 1.13 -5.01 2.30
C TYR A 12 0.09 -5.04 1.18
N ARG A 13 -1.11 -4.57 1.48
CA ARG A 13 -2.14 -4.28 0.47
C ARG A 13 -2.93 -3.04 0.84
N LEU A 14 -3.67 -2.51 -0.15
CA LEU A 14 -4.72 -1.53 0.12
C LEU A 14 -5.78 -2.14 1.04
N HIS A 15 -6.20 -1.36 2.04
CA HIS A 15 -7.33 -1.73 2.87
C HIS A 15 -8.59 -1.85 2.00
N GLU A 16 -9.43 -2.87 2.22
CA GLU A 16 -10.62 -3.16 1.40
C GLU A 16 -11.63 -1.99 1.33
N GLN A 17 -11.61 -1.14 2.35
CA GLN A 17 -12.42 0.07 2.46
C GLN A 17 -11.75 1.32 1.85
N VAL A 18 -10.64 1.19 1.12
CA VAL A 18 -10.01 2.29 0.40
C VAL A 18 -10.42 2.25 -1.06
N ALA A 19 -10.97 3.37 -1.54
CA ALA A 19 -11.16 3.60 -2.97
C ALA A 19 -10.08 4.54 -3.49
N LEU A 20 -9.49 4.16 -4.63
CA LEU A 20 -8.63 5.03 -5.43
C LEU A 20 -9.43 5.62 -6.58
N ARG A 21 -9.37 6.95 -6.72
CA ARG A 21 -9.89 7.67 -7.88
C ARG A 21 -8.71 8.23 -8.68
N PRO A 22 -8.45 7.74 -9.90
CA PRO A 22 -7.38 8.24 -10.75
C PRO A 22 -7.56 9.72 -11.10
N GLU A 23 -6.47 10.47 -11.09
CA GLU A 23 -6.41 11.89 -11.43
C GLU A 23 -5.12 12.20 -12.21
N PRO A 24 -5.01 13.34 -12.94
CA PRO A 24 -3.83 13.64 -13.76
C PRO A 24 -2.49 13.63 -12.99
N PHE A 25 -2.52 13.95 -11.70
CA PHE A 25 -1.36 13.97 -10.80
C PHE A 25 -1.07 12.61 -10.13
N GLY A 26 -1.94 11.61 -10.27
CA GLY A 26 -1.85 10.34 -9.55
C GLY A 26 -3.25 9.86 -9.14
N ALA A 27 -3.59 9.93 -7.85
CA ALA A 27 -4.92 9.54 -7.38
C ALA A 27 -5.36 10.25 -6.10
N LEU A 28 -6.68 10.32 -5.91
CA LEU A 28 -7.31 10.57 -4.61
C LEU A 28 -7.61 9.22 -3.96
N ALA A 29 -7.12 9.00 -2.75
CA ALA A 29 -7.43 7.83 -1.95
C ALA A 29 -8.39 8.21 -0.84
N TYR A 30 -9.55 7.54 -0.77
CA TYR A 30 -10.54 7.76 0.29
C TYR A 30 -10.79 6.47 1.06
N HIS A 31 -10.70 6.53 2.38
CA HIS A 31 -11.00 5.40 3.25
C HIS A 31 -12.41 5.52 3.83
N TYR A 32 -13.31 4.60 3.49
CA TYR A 32 -14.72 4.64 3.91
C TYR A 32 -14.92 4.46 5.42
N GLY A 33 -14.15 3.59 6.07
CA GLY A 33 -14.21 3.36 7.52
C GLY A 33 -13.81 4.57 8.36
N ASN A 34 -12.59 5.12 8.17
CA ASN A 34 -12.09 6.24 8.99
C ASN A 34 -12.34 7.63 8.38
N ARG A 35 -12.94 7.70 7.18
CA ARG A 35 -13.35 8.93 6.46
C ARG A 35 -12.19 9.87 6.12
N ARG A 36 -10.97 9.37 6.07
CA ARG A 36 -9.78 10.15 5.70
C ARG A 36 -9.62 10.19 4.18
N LEU A 37 -9.02 11.28 3.72
CA LEU A 37 -8.64 11.51 2.32
C LEU A 37 -7.12 11.69 2.24
N ASN A 38 -6.49 11.02 1.29
CA ASN A 38 -5.06 11.17 0.98
C ASN A 38 -4.86 11.43 -0.52
N PHE A 39 -3.79 12.13 -0.88
CA PHE A 39 -3.44 12.47 -2.25
C PHE A 39 -2.16 11.75 -2.63
N LEU A 40 -2.26 10.78 -3.54
CA LEU A 40 -1.10 10.10 -4.11
C LEU A 40 -0.63 10.94 -5.29
N ARG A 41 0.43 11.74 -5.09
CA ARG A 41 0.89 12.77 -6.04
C ARG A 41 1.84 12.26 -7.13
N ALA A 42 1.85 10.96 -7.38
CA ALA A 42 2.64 10.37 -8.45
C ALA A 42 1.91 9.15 -9.01
N LYS A 43 1.80 9.03 -10.33
CA LYS A 43 1.21 7.86 -10.99
C LYS A 43 1.94 6.57 -10.62
N GLU A 44 3.27 6.62 -10.52
CA GLU A 44 4.06 5.45 -10.09
C GLU A 44 3.76 5.03 -8.65
N LEU A 45 3.42 5.97 -7.76
CA LEU A 45 3.01 5.62 -6.40
C LEU A 45 1.64 4.93 -6.41
N VAL A 46 0.73 5.36 -7.29
CA VAL A 46 -0.58 4.71 -7.48
C VAL A 46 -0.39 3.28 -7.96
N THR A 47 0.38 3.10 -9.03
CA THR A 47 0.68 1.76 -9.57
C THR A 47 1.37 0.89 -8.52
N LEU A 48 2.33 1.44 -7.77
CA LEU A 48 2.99 0.71 -6.69
C LEU A 48 1.97 0.22 -5.65
N VAL A 49 1.12 1.10 -5.09
CA VAL A 49 0.13 0.68 -4.06
C VAL A 49 -0.89 -0.32 -4.58
N GLU A 50 -1.27 -0.26 -5.86
CA GLU A 50 -2.18 -1.22 -6.49
C GLU A 50 -1.51 -2.60 -6.64
N SER A 51 -0.20 -2.65 -6.93
CA SER A 51 0.56 -3.89 -7.09
C SER A 51 1.07 -4.52 -5.80
N LEU A 52 1.02 -3.83 -4.65
CA LEU A 52 1.64 -4.32 -3.40
C LEU A 52 1.17 -5.73 -3.00
N ALA A 53 -0.12 -6.05 -3.24
CA ALA A 53 -0.69 -7.36 -2.92
C ALA A 53 -0.15 -8.51 -3.77
N ASP A 54 0.49 -8.20 -4.91
CA ASP A 54 1.09 -9.19 -5.80
C ASP A 54 2.54 -9.54 -5.41
N HIS A 55 3.05 -8.96 -4.32
CA HIS A 55 4.44 -9.09 -3.90
C HIS A 55 4.59 -9.53 -2.45
N ASP A 56 5.59 -10.36 -2.18
CA ASP A 56 5.90 -10.88 -0.84
C ASP A 56 6.47 -9.80 0.11
N SER A 57 6.94 -8.68 -0.43
CA SER A 57 7.42 -7.53 0.33
C SER A 57 7.31 -6.22 -0.44
N VAL A 58 7.33 -5.09 0.28
CA VAL A 58 7.41 -3.76 -0.36
C VAL A 58 8.70 -3.62 -1.18
N GLN A 59 9.83 -4.18 -0.70
CA GLN A 59 11.07 -4.20 -1.47
C GLN A 59 10.92 -4.91 -2.81
N ALA A 60 10.30 -6.10 -2.82
CA ALA A 60 10.03 -6.84 -4.05
C ALA A 60 9.14 -6.04 -5.02
N ALA A 61 8.16 -5.28 -4.49
CA ALA A 61 7.34 -4.38 -5.29
C ALA A 61 8.16 -3.22 -5.90
N PHE A 62 9.09 -2.64 -5.14
CA PHE A 62 10.00 -1.60 -5.67
C PHE A 62 10.90 -2.12 -6.80
N ASP A 63 11.47 -3.32 -6.61
CA ASP A 63 12.28 -3.98 -7.63
C ASP A 63 11.48 -4.27 -8.91
N ALA A 64 10.21 -4.69 -8.78
CA ALA A 64 9.33 -4.98 -9.90
C ALA A 64 8.78 -3.73 -10.61
N ALA A 65 8.54 -2.64 -9.87
CA ALA A 65 7.85 -1.45 -10.39
C ALA A 65 8.67 -0.60 -11.37
N GLN A 66 9.95 -0.95 -11.62
CA GLN A 66 10.86 -0.21 -12.52
C GLN A 66 10.96 1.30 -12.18
N ILE A 67 10.80 1.66 -10.91
CA ILE A 67 10.86 3.06 -10.42
C ILE A 67 12.33 3.44 -10.23
N ASP A 68 12.72 4.67 -10.60
CA ASP A 68 14.06 5.21 -10.31
C ASP A 68 14.39 5.03 -8.81
N PRO A 69 15.45 4.29 -8.44
CA PRO A 69 15.87 4.06 -7.06
C PRO A 69 16.03 5.34 -6.22
N ARG A 70 16.32 6.48 -6.85
CA ARG A 70 16.41 7.79 -6.17
C ARG A 70 15.08 8.24 -5.56
N ARG A 71 13.95 7.69 -6.03
CA ARG A 71 12.61 8.02 -5.56
C ARG A 71 12.11 7.11 -4.45
N TRP A 72 12.74 5.95 -4.26
CA TRP A 72 12.30 4.95 -3.29
C TRP A 72 12.17 5.51 -1.87
N PRO A 73 13.13 6.29 -1.33
CA PRO A 73 12.98 6.84 0.02
C PRO A 73 11.77 7.77 0.18
N SER A 74 11.38 8.48 -0.89
CA SER A 74 10.19 9.34 -0.89
C SER A 74 8.91 8.51 -0.90
N PHE A 75 8.89 7.43 -1.68
CA PHE A 75 7.75 6.52 -1.77
C PHE A 75 7.61 5.67 -0.51
N GLU A 76 8.68 5.16 0.08
CA GLU A 76 8.66 4.47 1.38
C GLU A 76 8.03 5.35 2.47
N ARG A 77 8.39 6.63 2.54
CA ARG A 77 7.77 7.58 3.48
C ARG A 77 6.27 7.76 3.21
N ALA A 78 5.86 7.78 1.95
CA ALA A 78 4.45 7.84 1.59
C ALA A 78 3.71 6.56 2.01
N LEU A 79 4.27 5.37 1.73
CA LEU A 79 3.71 4.09 2.15
C LEU A 79 3.60 3.98 3.67
N ALA A 80 4.64 4.39 4.40
CA ALA A 80 4.60 4.44 5.87
C ALA A 80 3.48 5.35 6.39
N SER A 81 3.26 6.51 5.76
CA SER A 81 2.17 7.42 6.11
C SER A 81 0.78 6.85 5.81
N LEU A 82 0.65 6.11 4.71
CA LEU A 82 -0.58 5.41 4.34
C LEU A 82 -0.87 4.28 5.34
N ALA A 83 0.13 3.46 5.70
CA ALA A 83 0.01 2.41 6.71
C ALA A 83 -0.37 2.96 8.08
N ALA A 84 0.26 4.05 8.52
CA ALA A 84 -0.09 4.73 9.78
C ALA A 84 -1.49 5.36 9.79
N SER A 85 -2.16 5.42 8.63
CA SER A 85 -3.50 5.97 8.46
C SER A 85 -4.54 4.92 8.05
N ASP A 86 -4.21 3.63 8.20
CA ASP A 86 -5.01 2.45 7.82
C ASP A 86 -5.35 2.36 6.33
N PHE A 87 -4.67 3.12 5.47
CA PHE A 87 -4.84 2.99 4.01
C PHE A 87 -4.19 1.73 3.46
N LEU A 88 -3.07 1.35 4.07
CA LEU A 88 -2.38 0.10 3.80
C LEU A 88 -2.45 -0.76 5.05
N VAL A 89 -2.68 -2.05 4.85
CA VAL A 89 -2.63 -3.06 5.90
C VAL A 89 -1.55 -4.08 5.56
N PRO A 90 -0.82 -4.62 6.55
CA PRO A 90 0.02 -5.78 6.30
C PRO A 90 -0.82 -6.89 5.68
N GLU A 91 -0.26 -7.59 4.70
CA GLU A 91 -0.89 -8.82 4.23
C GLU A 91 -0.79 -9.82 5.38
N GLY A 92 -1.93 -10.05 6.04
CA GLY A 92 -2.05 -11.22 6.88
C GLY A 92 -1.84 -12.40 5.95
N ARG A 93 -0.80 -13.20 6.18
CA ARG A 93 -0.88 -14.59 5.73
C ARG A 93 -2.06 -15.17 6.48
N ASP A 94 -3.24 -15.08 5.89
CA ASP A 94 -4.29 -16.03 6.15
C ASP A 94 -3.65 -17.36 5.78
N ALA A 95 -3.09 -18.03 6.79
CA ALA A 95 -3.01 -19.46 6.77
C ALA A 95 -4.43 -19.89 6.46
N HIS A 96 -4.67 -20.32 5.23
CA HIS A 96 -5.86 -21.05 4.87
C HIS A 96 -5.82 -22.39 5.63
N GLU A 97 -6.07 -22.33 6.93
CA GLU A 97 -6.41 -23.45 7.78
C GLU A 97 -7.93 -23.43 7.91
N GLY A 98 -8.61 -24.21 7.07
CA GLY A 98 -10.06 -24.39 7.19
C GLY A 98 -10.82 -24.84 5.95
N ALA A 99 -10.59 -26.10 5.56
CA ALA A 99 -11.62 -27.07 5.15
C ALA A 99 -12.57 -26.80 3.96
N ALA A 100 -12.48 -27.69 2.96
CA ALA A 100 -13.55 -28.58 2.47
C ALA A 100 -13.01 -29.32 1.22
N ALA A 101 -13.16 -30.61 1.00
CA ALA A 101 -13.79 -31.74 1.69
C ALA A 101 -13.18 -33.03 1.09
#